data_AF-A0AAU2PGC9-F1
#
_entry.id   AF-A0AAU2PGC9-F1
#
_cell.length_a   1.000
_cell.length_b   1.000
_cell.length_c   1.000
_cell.angle_alpha   90.00
_cell.angle_beta   90.00
_cell.angle_gamma   90.00
#
_symmetry.space_group_name_H-M   'P 1'
#
loop_
_entity.id
_entity.type
_entity.pdbx_description
1 polymer ?
#
loop_
_entity_poly.entity_id
_entity_poly.type
_entity_poly.pdbx_seq_one_letter_code
_entity_poly.pdbx_strand_id
1 'polypeptide(L)'
;MDELVEELARWLDEQLDEDERITRAAHGRTDGPLNVKWWTPEEVKTRLCDDQIHMSDAEHIARHDPARVLREIEAKRRIIAEVTPEPREPETDTELHARFAHPAWRYRTTSGPRKQWDDIDRPPHDEEGEPEPGWERNVDAGRPGEGWDRFDYTEESYWRRRVPEGEERKPYVPMVLRLLALPYADREGYRAEWAPTT
;
A
#
# COMPACT_ATOMS: atom_id res chain seq x y z
N MET A 1 11.34 -0.15 6.47
CA MET A 1 9.97 0.28 6.15
C MET A 1 9.34 0.68 7.48
N ASP A 2 8.12 1.19 7.52
CA ASP A 2 7.50 1.56 8.81
C ASP A 2 7.22 0.28 9.61
N GLU A 3 7.66 0.20 10.87
CA GLU A 3 7.51 -0.99 11.72
C GLU A 3 6.04 -1.45 11.78
N LEU A 4 5.12 -0.48 11.80
CA LEU A 4 3.69 -0.74 11.85
C LEU A 4 3.12 -1.33 10.54
N VAL A 5 3.75 -1.01 9.40
CA VAL A 5 3.42 -1.61 8.10
C VAL A 5 3.91 -3.05 8.02
N GLU A 6 5.16 -3.29 8.46
CA GLU A 6 5.75 -4.64 8.48
C GLU A 6 4.97 -5.57 9.43
N GLU A 7 4.55 -5.06 10.59
CA GLU A 7 3.75 -5.81 11.56
C GLU A 7 2.36 -6.16 11.00
N LEU A 8 1.64 -5.18 10.43
CA LEU A 8 0.32 -5.41 9.85
C LEU A 8 0.38 -6.38 8.66
N ALA A 9 1.38 -6.23 7.78
CA ALA A 9 1.54 -7.13 6.63
C ALA A 9 1.79 -8.58 7.08
N ARG A 10 2.67 -8.77 8.07
CA ARG A 10 2.93 -10.10 8.65
C ARG A 10 1.68 -10.70 9.27
N TRP A 11 0.95 -9.92 10.06
CA TRP A 11 -0.29 -10.41 10.68
C TRP A 11 -1.36 -10.76 9.65
N LEU A 12 -1.48 -9.99 8.56
CA LEU A 12 -2.38 -10.30 7.45
C LEU A 12 -1.99 -11.60 6.74
N ASP A 13 -0.70 -11.84 6.52
CA ASP A 13 -0.23 -13.10 5.93
C ASP A 13 -0.58 -14.30 6.82
N GLU A 14 -0.45 -14.18 8.15
CA GLU A 14 -0.88 -15.23 9.09
C GLU A 14 -2.39 -15.51 8.99
N GLN A 15 -3.22 -14.46 8.84
CA GLN A 15 -4.67 -14.66 8.66
C GLN A 15 -4.99 -15.34 7.32
N LEU A 16 -4.29 -14.96 6.25
CA LEU A 16 -4.46 -15.55 4.93
C LEU A 16 -3.97 -17.00 4.86
N ASP A 17 -2.92 -17.34 5.59
CA ASP A 17 -2.42 -18.71 5.74
C ASP A 17 -3.45 -19.60 6.45
N GLU A 18 -4.08 -19.10 7.50
CA GLU A 18 -5.14 -19.80 8.21
C GLU A 18 -6.39 -19.98 7.34
N ASP A 19 -6.82 -18.93 6.63
CA ASP A 19 -7.94 -19.00 5.69
C ASP A 19 -7.65 -19.99 4.56
N GLU A 20 -6.43 -20.00 4.03
CA GLU A 20 -5.99 -20.98 3.02
C GLU A 20 -6.02 -22.40 3.58
N ARG A 21 -5.51 -22.61 4.79
CA ARG A 21 -5.51 -23.91 5.46
C ARG A 21 -6.93 -24.45 5.63
N ILE A 22 -7.86 -23.63 6.12
CA ILE A 22 -9.28 -23.98 6.28
C ILE A 22 -9.91 -24.27 4.91
N THR A 23 -9.64 -23.41 3.92
CA THR A 23 -10.17 -23.55 2.56
C THR A 23 -9.69 -24.82 1.86
N ARG A 24 -8.41 -25.18 2.00
CA ARG A 24 -7.87 -26.43 1.46
C ARG A 24 -8.40 -27.66 2.19
N ALA A 25 -8.69 -27.55 3.48
CA ALA A 25 -9.31 -28.62 4.26
C ALA A 25 -10.81 -28.81 3.93
N ALA A 26 -11.47 -27.80 3.36
CA ALA A 26 -12.84 -27.91 2.90
C ALA A 26 -12.93 -28.89 1.70
N HIS A 27 -13.33 -30.13 1.97
CA HIS A 27 -13.41 -31.19 0.96
C HIS A 27 -14.60 -30.97 0.01
N GLY A 28 -14.32 -30.89 -1.30
CA GLY A 28 -15.23 -31.31 -2.37
C GLY A 28 -14.74 -32.65 -2.95
N ARG A 29 -15.65 -33.58 -3.30
CA ARG A 29 -15.32 -34.96 -3.70
C ARG A 29 -14.34 -34.99 -4.90
N THR A 30 -13.16 -35.59 -4.71
CA THR A 30 -11.99 -35.58 -5.61
C THR A 30 -11.97 -36.65 -6.71
N ASP A 31 -13.12 -37.15 -7.19
CA ASP A 31 -13.12 -38.22 -8.21
C ASP A 31 -13.99 -37.85 -9.42
N GLY A 32 -13.37 -37.35 -10.51
CA GLY A 32 -14.00 -37.14 -11.81
C GLY A 32 -13.13 -36.39 -12.84
N PRO A 33 -13.35 -36.57 -14.16
CA PRO A 33 -12.46 -36.09 -15.23
C PRO A 33 -12.49 -34.57 -15.48
N LEU A 34 -13.01 -33.79 -14.53
CA LEU A 34 -12.99 -32.33 -14.50
C LEU A 34 -12.62 -31.90 -13.07
N ASN A 35 -11.34 -31.61 -12.86
CA ASN A 35 -10.69 -31.33 -11.57
C ASN A 35 -11.10 -29.97 -10.92
N VAL A 36 -12.36 -29.53 -11.04
CA VAL A 36 -12.86 -28.20 -10.59
C VAL A 36 -14.38 -28.15 -10.31
N LYS A 37 -15.11 -29.27 -10.18
CA LYS A 37 -16.57 -29.17 -9.96
C LYS A 37 -16.91 -28.97 -8.47
N TRP A 38 -16.94 -27.70 -8.05
CA TRP A 38 -17.50 -27.28 -6.78
C TRP A 38 -19.04 -27.34 -6.80
N TRP A 39 -19.65 -27.45 -5.62
CA TRP A 39 -21.08 -27.77 -5.46
C TRP A 39 -21.99 -26.72 -6.08
N THR A 40 -22.98 -27.15 -6.85
CA THR A 40 -24.13 -26.28 -7.16
C THR A 40 -24.98 -26.04 -5.90
N PRO A 41 -25.80 -24.97 -5.83
CA PRO A 41 -26.70 -24.76 -4.69
C PRO A 41 -27.57 -25.98 -4.37
N GLU A 42 -28.03 -26.70 -5.40
CA GLU A 42 -28.79 -27.94 -5.25
C GLU A 42 -27.93 -29.07 -4.66
N GLU A 43 -26.66 -29.18 -5.05
CA GLU A 43 -25.72 -30.15 -4.47
C GLU A 43 -25.39 -29.83 -3.01
N VAL A 44 -25.23 -28.55 -2.65
CA VAL A 44 -25.08 -28.10 -1.25
C VAL A 44 -26.30 -28.52 -0.44
N LYS A 45 -27.50 -28.16 -0.89
CA LYS A 45 -28.75 -28.45 -0.16
C LYS A 45 -29.00 -29.95 0.01
N THR A 46 -28.79 -30.73 -1.06
CA THR A 46 -29.10 -32.17 -1.06
C THR A 46 -28.05 -33.01 -0.33
N ARG A 47 -26.77 -32.62 -0.33
CA ARG A 47 -25.69 -33.48 0.18
C ARG A 47 -25.18 -33.14 1.57
N LEU A 48 -25.30 -31.90 2.03
CA LEU A 48 -24.78 -31.52 3.35
C LEU A 48 -25.80 -31.68 4.48
N CYS A 49 -27.09 -31.47 4.21
CA CYS A 49 -27.99 -31.04 5.28
C CYS A 49 -29.42 -31.58 5.24
N ASP A 50 -29.76 -32.54 4.37
CA ASP A 50 -31.07 -33.24 4.41
C ASP A 50 -32.27 -32.28 4.60
N ASP A 51 -32.36 -31.25 3.74
CA ASP A 51 -33.35 -30.14 3.76
C ASP A 51 -33.31 -29.13 4.93
N GLN A 52 -32.31 -29.17 5.82
CA GLN A 52 -32.20 -28.25 6.97
C GLN A 52 -31.66 -26.83 6.64
N ILE A 53 -31.18 -26.58 5.42
CA ILE A 53 -30.67 -25.27 4.98
C ILE A 53 -31.60 -24.64 3.96
N HIS A 54 -31.81 -23.34 4.12
CA HIS A 54 -32.57 -22.55 3.15
C HIS A 54 -31.78 -22.45 1.83
N MET A 55 -32.49 -22.30 0.70
CA MET A 55 -31.85 -22.18 -0.62
C MET A 55 -30.89 -20.99 -0.69
N SER A 56 -31.19 -19.89 0.00
CA SER A 56 -30.30 -18.71 0.05
C SER A 56 -28.95 -19.03 0.68
N ASP A 57 -28.92 -19.87 1.72
CA ASP A 57 -27.69 -20.24 2.40
C ASP A 57 -26.87 -21.18 1.52
N ALA A 58 -27.56 -22.10 0.84
CA ALA A 58 -26.96 -23.00 -0.14
C ALA A 58 -26.34 -22.25 -1.33
N GLU A 59 -27.03 -21.22 -1.84
CA GLU A 59 -26.52 -20.32 -2.87
C GLU A 59 -25.28 -19.55 -2.41
N HIS A 60 -25.30 -19.03 -1.18
CA HIS A 60 -24.14 -18.35 -0.60
C HIS A 60 -22.94 -19.28 -0.49
N ILE A 61 -23.11 -20.49 0.08
CA ILE A 61 -22.05 -21.48 0.22
C ILE A 61 -21.47 -21.87 -1.14
N ALA A 62 -22.33 -22.20 -2.12
CA ALA A 62 -21.90 -22.56 -3.47
C ALA A 62 -21.11 -21.43 -4.16
N ARG A 63 -21.49 -20.17 -3.91
CA ARG A 63 -20.83 -18.99 -4.48
C ARG A 63 -19.47 -18.70 -3.84
N HIS A 64 -19.22 -19.19 -2.64
CA HIS A 64 -17.97 -19.06 -1.89
C HIS A 64 -17.18 -20.38 -1.92
N ASP A 65 -17.12 -21.01 -3.11
CA ASP A 65 -16.39 -22.25 -3.29
C ASP A 65 -14.88 -22.11 -2.97
N PRO A 66 -14.21 -23.18 -2.50
CA PRO A 66 -12.81 -23.13 -2.15
C PRO A 66 -11.87 -22.60 -3.24
N ALA A 67 -12.10 -22.91 -4.53
CA ALA A 67 -11.22 -22.37 -5.58
C ALA A 67 -11.38 -20.86 -5.76
N ARG A 68 -12.60 -20.33 -5.59
CA ARG A 68 -12.79 -18.88 -5.56
C ARG A 68 -12.06 -18.25 -4.38
N VAL A 69 -12.23 -18.79 -3.17
CA VAL A 69 -11.58 -18.25 -1.96
C VAL A 69 -10.05 -18.28 -2.12
N LEU A 70 -9.47 -19.37 -2.64
CA LEU A 70 -8.03 -19.44 -2.93
C LEU A 70 -7.57 -18.38 -3.93
N ARG A 71 -8.37 -18.04 -4.96
CA ARG A 71 -8.05 -16.93 -5.88
C ARG A 71 -8.11 -15.57 -5.19
N GLU A 72 -9.06 -15.37 -4.28
CA GLU A 72 -9.16 -14.13 -3.50
C GLU A 72 -7.97 -13.98 -2.54
N ILE A 73 -7.55 -15.06 -1.87
CA ILE A 73 -6.34 -15.09 -1.02
C ILE A 73 -5.09 -14.72 -1.83
N GLU A 74 -4.89 -15.37 -2.97
CA GLU A 74 -3.76 -15.07 -3.86
C GLU A 74 -3.77 -13.60 -4.33
N ALA A 75 -4.94 -13.05 -4.66
CA ALA A 75 -5.06 -11.64 -5.04
C ALA A 75 -4.67 -10.71 -3.88
N LYS A 76 -5.09 -11.01 -2.65
CA LYS A 76 -4.75 -10.22 -1.46
C LYS A 76 -3.24 -10.27 -1.17
N ARG A 77 -2.61 -11.45 -1.27
CA ARG A 77 -1.14 -11.59 -1.11
C ARG A 77 -0.37 -10.75 -2.12
N ARG A 78 -0.81 -10.71 -3.38
CA ARG A 78 -0.20 -9.83 -4.39
C ARG A 78 -0.33 -8.36 -4.02
N ILE A 79 -1.49 -7.93 -3.54
CA ILE A 79 -1.68 -6.55 -3.08
C ILE A 79 -0.71 -6.23 -1.95
N ILE A 80 -0.57 -7.14 -0.96
CA ILE A 80 0.38 -6.98 0.15
C ILE A 80 1.81 -6.85 -0.39
N ALA A 81 2.26 -7.74 -1.28
CA ALA A 81 3.60 -7.71 -1.85
C ALA A 81 3.90 -6.41 -2.64
N GLU A 82 2.92 -5.88 -3.37
CA GLU A 82 3.07 -4.61 -4.12
C GLU A 82 3.23 -3.39 -3.19
N VAL A 83 2.57 -3.41 -2.03
CA VAL A 83 2.57 -2.27 -1.08
C VAL A 83 3.64 -2.40 -0.01
N THR A 84 4.19 -3.60 0.15
CA THR A 84 5.34 -3.92 1.01
C THR A 84 6.47 -4.50 0.16
N PRO A 85 6.96 -3.76 -0.85
CA PRO A 85 8.04 -4.27 -1.68
C PRO A 85 9.25 -4.58 -0.81
N GLU A 86 9.90 -5.71 -1.08
CA GLU A 86 11.17 -6.09 -0.47
C GLU A 86 12.12 -4.88 -0.43
N PRO A 87 12.87 -4.69 0.67
CA PRO A 87 13.82 -3.58 0.76
C PRO A 87 14.79 -3.69 -0.43
N ARG A 88 14.72 -2.70 -1.33
CA ARG A 88 15.75 -2.48 -2.33
C ARG A 88 17.08 -2.30 -1.59
N GLU A 89 18.19 -2.64 -2.24
CA GLU A 89 19.53 -2.32 -1.72
C GLU A 89 19.53 -0.89 -1.17
N PRO A 90 20.15 -0.65 0.01
CA PRO A 90 20.02 0.62 0.71
C PRO A 90 20.39 1.75 -0.23
N GLU A 91 19.37 2.50 -0.64
CA GLU A 91 19.54 3.59 -1.56
C GLU A 91 20.42 4.64 -0.89
N THR A 92 21.38 5.15 -1.64
CA THR A 92 22.28 6.19 -1.15
C THR A 92 21.47 7.44 -0.81
N ASP A 93 21.97 8.24 0.15
CA ASP A 93 21.34 9.53 0.49
C ASP A 93 21.07 10.39 -0.75
N THR A 94 21.99 10.37 -1.72
CA THR A 94 21.84 11.03 -3.03
C THR A 94 20.63 10.53 -3.80
N GLU A 95 20.44 9.22 -3.93
CA GLU A 95 19.28 8.65 -4.63
C GLU A 95 17.97 8.97 -3.91
N LEU A 96 17.98 8.96 -2.57
CA LEU A 96 16.83 9.34 -1.75
C LEU A 96 16.49 10.83 -1.88
N HIS A 97 17.49 11.71 -1.95
CA HIS A 97 17.31 13.14 -2.18
C HIS A 97 16.83 13.45 -3.60
N ALA A 98 17.30 12.72 -4.61
CA ALA A 98 16.93 12.90 -6.00
C ALA A 98 15.42 12.70 -6.26
N ARG A 99 14.78 11.82 -5.48
CA ARG A 99 13.34 11.53 -5.56
C ARG A 99 12.50 12.11 -4.42
N PHE A 100 13.07 12.98 -3.58
CA PHE A 100 12.36 13.60 -2.46
C PHE A 100 11.87 12.62 -1.38
N ALA A 101 12.57 11.50 -1.15
CA ALA A 101 12.13 10.42 -0.25
C ALA A 101 12.96 10.25 1.03
N HIS A 102 14.05 11.01 1.22
CA HIS A 102 14.89 10.84 2.40
C HIS A 102 14.10 11.09 3.72
N PRO A 103 14.09 10.14 4.67
CA PRO A 103 13.23 10.19 5.86
C PRO A 103 13.53 11.34 6.83
N ALA A 104 14.79 11.75 6.95
CA ALA A 104 15.21 12.86 7.82
C ALA A 104 15.03 14.28 7.21
N TRP A 105 14.45 14.41 6.01
CA TRP A 105 14.38 15.69 5.29
C TRP A 105 12.97 15.96 4.77
N ARG A 106 12.61 17.25 4.71
CA ARG A 106 11.46 17.79 3.99
C ARG A 106 11.91 18.38 2.67
N TYR A 107 11.01 18.44 1.71
CA TYR A 107 11.26 18.95 0.37
C TYR A 107 10.20 19.98 -0.03
N ARG A 108 10.62 20.95 -0.85
CA ARG A 108 9.72 21.93 -1.47
C ARG A 108 10.30 22.33 -2.84
N THR A 109 9.41 22.65 -3.77
CA THR A 109 9.78 23.14 -5.09
C THR A 109 9.28 24.56 -5.24
N THR A 110 10.17 25.46 -5.63
CA THR A 110 9.80 26.79 -6.13
C THR A 110 9.91 26.79 -7.64
N SER A 111 9.07 27.57 -8.33
CA SER A 111 9.11 27.64 -9.79
C SER A 111 8.76 29.03 -10.28
N GLY A 112 9.29 29.43 -11.44
CA GLY A 112 9.03 30.74 -12.02
C GLY A 112 9.45 30.88 -13.48
N PRO A 113 9.13 32.00 -14.14
CA PRO A 113 9.37 32.17 -15.57
C PRO A 113 10.86 32.26 -15.90
N ARG A 114 11.40 31.35 -16.73
CA ARG A 114 12.85 31.18 -17.00
C ARG A 114 13.62 32.47 -17.34
N LYS A 115 12.98 33.44 -18.00
CA LYS A 115 13.62 34.71 -18.44
C LYS A 115 13.45 35.89 -17.47
N GLN A 116 12.71 35.72 -16.38
CA GLN A 116 12.38 36.78 -15.42
C GLN A 116 12.44 36.32 -13.97
N TRP A 117 12.89 35.09 -13.71
CA TRP A 117 12.88 34.52 -12.38
C TRP A 117 14.16 34.85 -11.62
N ASP A 118 14.13 35.98 -10.90
CA ASP A 118 15.22 36.41 -10.02
C ASP A 118 15.29 35.58 -8.71
N ASP A 119 14.29 34.72 -8.46
CA ASP A 119 14.12 33.97 -7.20
C ASP A 119 14.62 32.52 -7.28
N ILE A 120 15.40 32.18 -8.31
CA ILE A 120 15.94 30.82 -8.48
C ILE A 120 16.75 30.34 -7.28
N ASP A 121 17.45 31.26 -6.60
CA ASP A 121 18.25 30.98 -5.40
C ASP A 121 17.55 31.46 -4.11
N ARG A 122 16.26 31.83 -4.17
CA ARG A 122 15.49 32.19 -2.98
C ARG A 122 14.76 30.98 -2.40
N PRO A 123 14.97 30.66 -1.11
CA PRO A 123 14.30 29.56 -0.46
C PRO A 123 12.78 29.80 -0.40
N PRO A 124 11.99 28.75 -0.13
CA PRO A 124 10.55 28.90 0.01
C PRO A 124 10.16 29.87 1.13
N HIS A 125 9.08 30.61 0.89
CA HIS A 125 8.51 31.57 1.84
C HIS A 125 7.32 30.98 2.60
N ASP A 126 7.07 31.49 3.80
CA ASP A 126 5.89 31.18 4.61
C ASP A 126 4.62 31.87 4.05
N GLU A 127 3.49 31.76 4.76
CA GLU A 127 2.21 32.35 4.33
C GLU A 127 2.26 33.90 4.33
N GLU A 128 3.16 34.47 5.13
CA GLU A 128 3.42 35.90 5.24
C GLU A 128 4.42 36.43 4.19
N GLY A 129 5.05 35.54 3.42
CA GLY A 129 6.00 35.89 2.37
C GLY A 129 7.44 36.07 2.85
N GLU A 130 7.75 35.69 4.10
CA GLU A 130 9.11 35.72 4.65
C GLU A 130 9.83 34.39 4.35
N PRO A 131 11.15 34.39 4.09
CA PRO A 131 11.87 33.17 3.78
C PRO A 131 11.89 32.24 4.99
N GLU A 132 11.40 31.01 4.82
CA GLU A 132 11.42 30.04 5.89
C GLU A 132 12.87 29.62 6.21
N PRO A 133 13.29 29.60 7.48
CA PRO A 133 14.64 29.24 7.84
C PRO A 133 14.92 27.74 7.62
N GLY A 134 16.18 27.43 7.29
CA GLY A 134 16.73 26.07 7.25
C GLY A 134 16.57 25.31 5.94
N TRP A 135 16.01 25.93 4.89
CA TRP A 135 16.01 25.37 3.55
C TRP A 135 17.37 25.53 2.87
N GLU A 136 17.91 24.44 2.33
CA GLU A 136 19.08 24.40 1.46
C GLU A 136 18.71 23.87 0.07
N ARG A 137 19.50 24.22 -0.94
CA ARG A 137 19.25 23.78 -2.32
C ARG A 137 19.52 22.28 -2.44
N ASN A 138 18.53 21.52 -2.92
CA ASN A 138 18.67 20.10 -3.21
C ASN A 138 19.28 19.91 -4.60
N VAL A 139 20.60 19.81 -4.66
CA VAL A 139 21.37 19.62 -5.92
C VAL A 139 21.28 18.20 -6.48
N ASP A 140 20.81 17.25 -5.68
CA ASP A 140 20.65 15.85 -6.09
C ASP A 140 19.35 15.65 -6.88
N ALA A 141 18.40 16.59 -6.78
CA ALA A 141 17.14 16.58 -7.52
C ALA A 141 17.20 17.43 -8.80
N GLY A 142 16.43 17.00 -9.80
CA GLY A 142 16.44 17.56 -11.14
C GLY A 142 16.99 16.58 -12.17
N ARG A 143 16.84 16.89 -13.46
CA ARG A 143 17.28 15.99 -14.55
C ARG A 143 18.80 16.05 -14.72
N PRO A 144 19.54 14.97 -14.43
CA PRO A 144 20.95 14.90 -14.76
C PRO A 144 21.09 14.60 -16.26
N GLY A 145 21.74 15.47 -17.02
CA GLY A 145 22.20 15.14 -18.39
C GLY A 145 21.15 15.08 -19.51
N GLU A 146 19.88 15.42 -19.28
CA GLU A 146 18.95 15.63 -20.40
C GLU A 146 19.18 17.01 -21.03
N GLY A 147 19.90 17.02 -22.15
CA GLY A 147 20.15 18.21 -22.95
C GLY A 147 18.84 18.84 -23.43
N TRP A 148 18.60 20.08 -22.97
CA TRP A 148 18.08 21.27 -23.67
C TRP A 148 17.01 21.19 -24.78
N ASP A 149 16.32 20.07 -25.00
CA ASP A 149 15.26 19.95 -26.01
C ASP A 149 13.85 19.91 -25.40
N ARG A 150 13.60 20.74 -24.38
CA ARG A 150 12.23 21.07 -23.95
C ARG A 150 12.03 22.57 -23.75
N PHE A 151 11.03 23.08 -24.47
CA PHE A 151 10.46 24.43 -24.37
C PHE A 151 9.68 24.61 -23.05
N ASP A 152 10.30 24.39 -21.89
CA ASP A 152 9.67 24.71 -20.61
C ASP A 152 9.91 26.20 -20.28
N TYR A 153 8.83 26.98 -20.28
CA TYR A 153 8.82 28.41 -19.95
C TYR A 153 9.04 28.69 -18.45
N THR A 154 9.06 27.63 -17.64
CA THR A 154 9.18 27.66 -16.19
C THR A 154 10.46 26.95 -15.78
N GLU A 155 11.22 27.56 -14.87
CA GLU A 155 12.38 26.97 -14.21
C GLU A 155 11.98 26.60 -12.79
N GLU A 156 12.54 25.51 -12.27
CA GLU A 156 12.24 24.98 -10.93
C GLU A 156 13.51 24.97 -10.08
N SER A 157 13.38 25.27 -8.80
CA SER A 157 14.41 25.06 -7.79
C SER A 157 13.90 24.12 -6.71
N TYR A 158 14.70 23.10 -6.43
CA TYR A 158 14.39 22.10 -5.43
C TYR A 158 15.11 22.43 -4.12
N TRP A 159 14.36 22.35 -3.02
CA TRP A 159 14.83 22.69 -1.69
C TRP A 159 14.67 21.49 -0.77
N ARG A 160 15.58 21.33 0.17
CA ARG A 160 15.48 20.38 1.26
C ARG A 160 15.78 21.04 2.60
N ARG A 161 15.13 20.59 3.67
CA ARG A 161 15.42 21.02 5.04
C ARG A 161 15.41 19.82 5.97
N ARG A 162 16.34 19.76 6.91
CA ARG A 162 16.37 18.71 7.92
C ARG A 162 15.15 18.84 8.84
N VAL A 163 14.48 17.73 9.07
CA VAL A 163 13.41 17.65 10.06
C VAL A 163 14.05 17.77 11.45
N PRO A 164 13.61 18.70 12.32
CA PRO A 164 14.13 18.81 13.68
C PRO A 164 14.01 17.50 14.44
N GLU A 165 15.00 17.18 15.28
CA GLU A 165 14.92 16.03 16.18
C GLU A 165 13.71 16.18 17.11
N GLY A 166 12.81 15.19 17.10
CA GLY A 166 11.58 15.18 17.90
C GLY A 166 10.30 15.53 17.12
N GLU A 167 10.38 15.92 15.85
CA GLU A 167 9.18 16.00 15.00
C GLU A 167 8.78 14.58 14.57
N GLU A 168 7.83 14.00 15.30
CA GLU A 168 7.40 12.60 15.15
C GLU A 168 6.76 12.38 13.77
N ARG A 169 7.44 11.61 12.91
CA ARG A 169 6.86 11.15 11.65
C ARG A 169 5.76 10.16 11.99
N LYS A 170 4.51 10.57 11.84
CA LYS A 170 3.37 9.67 12.02
C LYS A 170 3.56 8.43 11.13
N PRO A 171 3.46 7.22 11.69
CA PRO A 171 3.65 6.03 10.90
C PRO A 171 2.61 5.97 9.78
N TYR A 172 3.08 5.80 8.55
CA TYR A 172 2.21 5.72 7.38
C TYR A 172 1.90 4.26 7.10
N VAL A 173 0.65 3.87 7.31
CA VAL A 173 0.13 2.59 6.81
C VAL A 173 -0.67 2.85 5.56
N PRO A 174 -0.33 2.22 4.43
CA PRO A 174 -1.15 2.28 3.23
C PRO A 174 -2.62 1.95 3.53
N MET A 175 -3.54 2.81 3.09
CA MET A 175 -4.98 2.62 3.31
C MET A 175 -5.47 1.23 2.84
N VAL A 176 -4.87 0.72 1.77
CA VAL A 176 -5.19 -0.61 1.24
C VAL A 176 -4.91 -1.74 2.23
N LEU A 177 -3.84 -1.68 3.04
CA LEU A 177 -3.59 -2.68 4.08
C LEU A 177 -4.65 -2.60 5.20
N ARG A 178 -5.04 -1.38 5.59
CA ARG A 178 -6.11 -1.16 6.58
C ARG A 178 -7.44 -1.76 6.09
N LEU A 179 -7.78 -1.55 4.82
CA LEU A 179 -8.99 -2.10 4.21
C LEU A 179 -8.96 -3.63 4.10
N LEU A 180 -7.79 -4.22 3.82
CA LEU A 180 -7.61 -5.67 3.80
C LEU A 180 -7.75 -6.32 5.19
N ALA A 181 -7.47 -5.57 6.25
CA ALA A 181 -7.59 -6.03 7.63
C ALA A 181 -9.03 -5.99 8.18
N LEU A 182 -9.92 -5.19 7.59
CA LEU A 182 -11.31 -5.03 8.05
C LEU A 182 -12.10 -6.34 8.21
N PRO A 183 -12.02 -7.34 7.30
CA PRO A 183 -12.72 -8.61 7.46
C PRO A 183 -12.26 -9.42 8.67
N TYR A 184 -11.13 -9.05 9.28
CA TYR A 184 -10.52 -9.72 10.43
C TYR A 184 -10.59 -8.87 11.71
N ALA A 185 -11.37 -7.77 11.70
CA ALA A 185 -11.42 -6.82 12.82
C ALA A 185 -11.98 -7.42 14.12
N ASP A 186 -12.66 -8.55 14.04
CA ASP A 186 -13.19 -9.34 15.15
C ASP A 186 -12.23 -10.44 15.64
N ARG A 187 -11.10 -10.67 14.96
CA ARG A 187 -10.12 -11.68 15.33
C ARG A 187 -9.18 -11.22 16.45
N GLU A 188 -8.75 -12.18 17.26
CA GLU A 188 -7.71 -11.96 18.26
C GLU A 188 -6.42 -11.48 17.59
N GLY A 189 -5.75 -10.52 18.22
CA GLY A 189 -4.53 -9.89 17.68
C GLY A 189 -4.77 -8.69 16.77
N TYR A 190 -6.02 -8.42 16.33
CA TYR A 190 -6.33 -7.19 15.62
C TYR A 190 -6.13 -5.94 16.50
N ARG A 191 -5.38 -4.95 16.01
CA ARG A 191 -5.09 -3.69 16.72
C ARG A 191 -5.95 -2.54 16.18
N ALA A 192 -6.45 -1.69 17.07
CA ALA A 192 -7.24 -0.50 16.70
C ALA A 192 -6.48 0.45 15.75
N GLU A 193 -5.15 0.51 15.87
CA GLU A 193 -4.26 1.30 15.03
C GLU A 193 -4.24 0.84 13.56
N TRP A 194 -4.72 -0.36 13.25
CA TRP A 194 -4.85 -0.89 11.89
C TRP A 194 -6.19 -0.53 11.23
N ALA A 195 -7.16 0.00 11.99
CA ALA A 195 -8.44 0.41 11.44
C ALA A 195 -8.28 1.62 10.51
N PRO A 196 -9.07 1.73 9.42
CA PRO A 196 -9.13 2.95 8.62
C PRO A 196 -9.51 4.15 9.49
N THR A 197 -8.69 5.20 9.45
CA THR A 197 -9.05 6.50 10.02
C THR A 197 -9.97 7.23 9.04
N THR A 198 -11.19 7.54 9.47
CA THR A 198 -12.20 8.30 8.73
C THR A 198 -11.76 9.73 8.45
#